data_AF-A0A1I7CK87-F1
#
_entry.id   AF-A0A1I7CK87-F1
#
_cell.length_a   1.000
_cell.length_b   1.000
_cell.length_c   1.000
_cell.angle_alpha   90.00
_cell.angle_beta   90.00
_cell.angle_gamma   90.00
#
_symmetry.space_group_name_H-M   'P 1'
#
loop_
_entity.id
_entity.type
_entity.pdbx_description
1 polymer ?
#
loop_
_entity_poly.entity_id
_entity_poly.type
_entity_poly.pdbx_seq_one_letter_code
_entity_poly.pdbx_strand_id
1 'polypeptide(L)'
;MKKLIYSFLLVGGLIYMSPDHVMAQEVSTSTVDAKTQAKVEKSKEKLVKLNEDRQKAIEKLEKTRADFDKKNAAGKLSPNDVAKITKKMGKQSKSIEKIEKKIAKEEEFIKENTF
;
A
#
# COMPACT_ATOMS: atom_id res chain seq x y z
N MET A 1 -67.04 9.13 4.47
CA MET A 1 -67.87 7.91 4.30
C MET A 1 -67.18 7.04 3.25
N LYS A 2 -66.62 5.88 3.63
CA LYS A 2 -67.16 4.53 3.31
C LYS A 2 -67.22 4.33 1.78
N LYS A 3 -66.43 3.48 1.10
CA LYS A 3 -66.19 2.04 1.35
C LYS A 3 -65.33 1.43 0.21
N LEU A 4 -64.43 0.49 0.55
CA LEU A 4 -64.25 -0.87 -0.04
C LEU A 4 -63.70 -0.95 -1.49
N ILE A 5 -62.99 -1.98 -1.98
CA ILE A 5 -62.56 -3.31 -1.54
C ILE A 5 -61.42 -3.76 -2.51
N TYR A 6 -60.57 -4.65 -2.00
CA TYR A 6 -59.60 -5.52 -2.68
C TYR A 6 -59.82 -5.88 -4.16
N SER A 7 -58.70 -6.03 -4.90
CA SER A 7 -58.55 -7.16 -5.83
C SER A 7 -57.08 -7.58 -5.93
N PHE A 8 -56.85 -8.80 -5.47
CA PHE A 8 -55.63 -9.59 -5.58
C PHE A 8 -55.79 -10.47 -6.84
N LEU A 9 -54.68 -10.78 -7.51
CA LEU A 9 -54.53 -11.79 -8.59
C LEU A 9 -55.16 -11.47 -9.95
N LEU A 10 -54.29 -11.16 -10.92
CA LEU A 10 -54.25 -11.87 -12.20
C LEU A 10 -52.80 -11.96 -12.68
N VAL A 11 -52.06 -12.89 -12.07
CA VAL A 11 -50.94 -13.58 -12.71
C VAL A 11 -51.57 -14.52 -13.74
N GLY A 12 -51.24 -14.38 -15.02
CA GLY A 12 -51.73 -15.32 -16.04
C GLY A 12 -51.64 -14.81 -17.47
N GLY A 13 -50.42 -14.75 -18.02
CA GLY A 13 -50.18 -14.51 -19.44
C GLY A 13 -48.67 -14.45 -19.68
N LEU A 14 -47.97 -15.59 -19.58
CA LEU A 14 -47.43 -16.28 -20.76
C LEU A 14 -46.61 -15.32 -21.63
N ILE A 15 -45.31 -15.19 -21.34
CA ILE A 15 -44.27 -15.94 -22.07
C ILE A 15 -44.50 -15.82 -23.58
N TYR A 16 -44.05 -14.71 -24.16
CA TYR A 16 -43.62 -14.71 -25.55
C TYR A 16 -42.09 -14.66 -25.53
N MET A 17 -41.50 -15.85 -25.57
CA MET A 17 -40.10 -16.00 -25.97
C MET A 17 -39.99 -15.60 -27.44
N SER A 18 -39.25 -14.53 -27.69
CA SER A 18 -38.56 -14.33 -28.96
C SER A 18 -37.07 -14.52 -28.67
N PRO A 19 -36.41 -15.57 -29.18
CA PRO A 19 -35.00 -15.83 -28.94
C PRO A 19 -34.13 -15.04 -29.92
N ASP A 20 -34.31 -13.73 -30.00
CA ASP A 20 -33.41 -12.89 -30.78
C ASP A 20 -32.52 -12.11 -29.82
N HIS A 21 -31.49 -12.84 -29.39
CA HIS A 21 -30.19 -12.26 -29.05
C HIS A 21 -30.32 -11.26 -27.90
N VAL A 22 -30.55 -11.79 -26.70
CA VAL A 22 -29.97 -11.17 -25.50
C VAL A 22 -28.49 -11.09 -25.79
N MET A 23 -28.05 -9.92 -26.29
CA MET A 23 -26.67 -9.52 -26.23
C MET A 23 -26.33 -9.62 -24.75
N ALA A 24 -25.79 -10.77 -24.36
CA ALA A 24 -24.87 -10.84 -23.26
C ALA A 24 -23.87 -9.74 -23.60
N GLN A 25 -24.09 -8.57 -23.02
CA GLN A 25 -23.07 -7.57 -22.92
C GLN A 25 -22.00 -8.30 -22.13
N GLU A 26 -21.07 -8.92 -22.86
CA GLU A 26 -19.74 -9.18 -22.36
C GLU A 26 -19.30 -7.81 -21.88
N VAL A 27 -19.47 -7.58 -20.58
CA VAL A 27 -18.77 -6.54 -19.88
C VAL A 27 -17.33 -6.94 -20.09
N SER A 28 -16.72 -6.41 -21.14
CA SER A 28 -15.29 -6.48 -21.35
C SER A 28 -14.68 -5.95 -20.07
N THR A 29 -14.24 -6.85 -19.20
CA THR A 29 -13.48 -6.56 -17.98
C THR A 29 -12.06 -6.15 -18.37
N SER A 30 -11.96 -5.23 -19.32
CA SER A 30 -10.73 -4.63 -19.83
C SER A 30 -10.61 -3.16 -19.39
N THR A 31 -11.38 -2.76 -18.38
CA THR A 31 -11.14 -1.50 -17.67
C THR A 31 -10.53 -1.88 -16.34
N VAL A 32 -9.23 -1.62 -16.17
CA VAL A 32 -8.63 -1.54 -14.83
C VAL A 32 -9.56 -0.63 -14.01
N ASP A 33 -10.24 -1.21 -13.01
CA ASP A 33 -11.25 -0.51 -12.20
C ASP A 33 -10.69 0.83 -11.73
N ALA A 34 -11.45 1.92 -11.84
CA ALA A 34 -10.97 3.26 -11.45
C ALA A 34 -10.48 3.30 -9.99
N LYS A 35 -11.00 2.40 -9.13
CA LYS A 35 -10.51 2.21 -7.76
C LYS A 35 -9.12 1.61 -7.70
N THR A 36 -8.77 0.72 -8.63
CA THR A 36 -7.42 0.13 -8.73
C THR A 36 -6.41 1.18 -9.19
N GLN A 37 -6.76 2.02 -10.18
CA GLN A 37 -5.90 3.15 -10.58
C GLN A 37 -5.67 4.13 -9.42
N ALA A 38 -6.73 4.51 -8.70
CA ALA A 38 -6.60 5.39 -7.53
C ALA A 38 -5.77 4.77 -6.38
N LYS A 39 -5.80 3.44 -6.23
CA LYS A 39 -4.93 2.74 -5.27
C LYS A 39 -3.47 2.76 -5.72
N VAL A 40 -3.21 2.51 -7.01
CA VAL A 40 -1.85 2.56 -7.58
C VAL A 40 -1.25 3.95 -7.43
N GLU A 41 -2.00 5.02 -7.69
CA GLU A 41 -1.53 6.40 -7.48
C GLU A 41 -1.17 6.67 -6.02
N LYS A 42 -2.05 6.30 -5.08
CA LYS A 42 -1.75 6.41 -3.63
C LYS A 42 -0.52 5.60 -3.23
N SER A 43 -0.34 4.42 -3.80
CA SER A 43 0.84 3.59 -3.59
C SER A 43 2.10 4.26 -4.12
N LYS A 44 2.05 4.93 -5.28
CA LYS A 44 3.18 5.73 -5.81
C LYS A 44 3.52 6.90 -4.88
N GLU A 45 2.54 7.65 -4.40
CA GLU A 45 2.77 8.72 -3.42
C GLU A 45 3.40 8.20 -2.12
N LYS A 46 2.91 7.05 -1.64
CA LYS A 46 3.45 6.39 -0.45
C LYS A 46 4.88 5.90 -0.66
N LEU A 47 5.20 5.39 -1.85
CA LEU A 47 6.54 4.98 -2.23
C LEU A 47 7.52 6.15 -2.20
N VAL A 48 7.11 7.33 -2.68
CA VAL A 48 7.94 8.56 -2.58
C VAL A 48 8.24 8.88 -1.12
N LYS A 49 7.21 8.92 -0.26
CA LYS A 49 7.38 9.18 1.19
C LYS A 49 8.28 8.14 1.87
N LEU A 50 8.10 6.86 1.55
CA LEU A 50 8.93 5.79 2.10
C LEU A 50 10.40 5.92 1.67
N ASN A 51 10.66 6.35 0.44
CA ASN A 51 12.03 6.61 -0.02
C ASN A 51 12.66 7.82 0.67
N GLU A 52 11.92 8.91 0.89
CA GLU A 52 12.40 10.04 1.70
C GLU A 52 12.70 9.61 3.14
N ASP A 53 11.82 8.82 3.75
CA ASP A 53 12.03 8.28 5.10
C ASP A 53 13.26 7.36 5.16
N ARG A 54 13.46 6.54 4.13
CA ARG A 54 14.66 5.70 3.98
C ARG A 54 15.91 6.56 3.92
N GLN A 55 15.93 7.60 3.10
CA GLN A 55 17.07 8.50 2.98
C GLN A 55 17.39 9.18 4.31
N LYS A 56 16.38 9.76 4.98
CA LYS A 56 16.56 10.37 6.32
C LYS A 56 17.08 9.38 7.36
N ALA A 57 16.64 8.13 7.30
CA ALA A 57 17.11 7.08 8.20
C ALA A 57 18.59 6.71 7.95
N ILE A 58 19.00 6.64 6.67
CA ILE A 58 20.38 6.41 6.25
C ILE A 58 21.28 7.57 6.71
N GLU A 59 20.91 8.81 6.42
CA GLU A 59 21.67 10.01 6.84
C GLU A 59 21.87 10.03 8.36
N LYS A 60 20.85 9.65 9.12
CA LYS A 60 20.93 9.56 10.59
C LYS A 60 21.88 8.46 11.06
N LEU A 61 21.91 7.32 10.36
CA LEU A 61 22.85 6.23 10.65
C LEU A 61 24.28 6.66 10.33
N GLU A 62 24.51 7.25 9.16
CA GLU A 62 25.81 7.75 8.72
C GLU A 62 26.37 8.80 9.66
N LYS A 63 25.55 9.78 10.07
CA LYS A 63 25.95 10.77 11.06
C LYS A 63 26.35 10.13 12.39
N THR A 64 25.59 9.13 12.84
CA THR A 64 25.92 8.40 14.08
C THR A 64 27.24 7.63 13.94
N ARG A 65 27.49 7.04 12.76
CA ARG A 65 28.73 6.32 12.46
C ARG A 65 29.93 7.27 12.39
N ALA A 66 29.80 8.40 11.70
CA ALA A 66 30.85 9.42 11.64
C ALA A 66 31.20 9.97 13.02
N ASP A 67 30.20 10.27 13.87
CA ASP A 67 30.42 10.71 15.25
C ASP A 67 31.08 9.62 16.10
N PHE A 68 30.69 8.36 15.90
CA PHE A 68 31.30 7.21 16.56
C PHE A 68 32.77 7.07 16.18
N ASP A 69 33.07 7.01 14.88
CA ASP A 69 34.41 6.83 14.35
C ASP A 69 35.34 7.96 14.80
N LYS A 70 34.86 9.21 14.76
CA LYS A 70 35.60 10.39 15.25
C LYS A 70 35.94 10.28 16.73
N LYS A 71 34.98 9.88 17.58
CA LYS A 71 35.21 9.75 19.03
C LYS A 71 36.06 8.53 19.38
N ASN A 72 35.90 7.44 18.63
CA ASN A 72 36.65 6.21 18.81
C ASN A 72 38.14 6.43 18.46
N ALA A 73 38.42 7.07 17.32
CA ALA A 73 39.77 7.41 16.90
C ALA A 73 40.46 8.38 17.88
N ALA A 74 39.70 9.25 18.53
CA ALA A 74 40.21 10.14 19.57
C ALA A 74 40.40 9.48 20.94
N GLY A 75 40.09 8.18 21.10
CA GLY A 75 40.15 7.47 22.38
C GLY A 75 39.14 7.98 23.42
N LYS A 76 38.10 8.70 22.99
CA LYS A 76 37.12 9.37 23.87
C LYS A 76 35.91 8.51 24.21
N LEU A 77 35.90 7.25 23.81
CA LEU A 77 34.81 6.32 24.08
C LEU A 77 35.24 5.27 25.12
N SER A 78 34.43 5.14 26.17
CA SER A 78 34.55 3.98 27.06
C SER A 78 33.98 2.73 26.38
N PRO A 79 34.37 1.52 26.83
CA PRO A 79 33.76 0.27 26.33
C PRO A 79 32.22 0.25 26.43
N ASN A 80 31.68 0.88 27.47
CA ASN A 80 30.23 1.00 27.67
C ASN A 80 29.58 1.92 26.62
N ASP A 81 30.25 3.01 26.26
CA ASP A 81 29.76 3.93 25.24
C ASP A 81 29.82 3.29 23.85
N VAL A 82 30.87 2.54 23.57
CA VAL A 82 30.97 1.72 22.34
C VAL A 82 29.79 0.77 22.25
N ALA A 83 29.51 0.00 23.29
CA ALA A 83 28.37 -0.93 23.30
C ALA A 83 27.02 -0.22 23.09
N LYS A 84 26.81 0.93 23.74
CA LYS A 84 25.57 1.73 23.60
C LYS A 84 25.39 2.26 22.19
N ILE A 85 26.45 2.84 21.61
CA ILE A 85 26.38 3.44 20.27
C ILE A 85 26.22 2.34 19.22
N THR A 86 26.94 1.22 19.33
CA THR A 86 26.77 0.05 18.45
C THR A 86 25.34 -0.49 18.51
N LYS A 87 24.74 -0.60 19.71
CA LYS A 87 23.33 -1.00 19.87
C LYS A 87 22.39 -0.01 19.19
N LYS A 88 22.66 1.30 19.28
CA LYS A 88 21.87 2.35 18.61
C LYS A 88 21.97 2.23 17.09
N MET A 89 23.17 2.07 16.54
CA MET A 89 23.39 1.86 15.09
C MET A 89 22.67 0.59 14.60
N GLY A 90 22.71 -0.49 15.38
CA GLY A 90 21.97 -1.72 15.07
C GLY A 90 20.45 -1.51 15.03
N LYS A 91 19.89 -0.70 15.95
CA LYS A 91 18.45 -0.33 15.90
C LYS A 91 18.12 0.52 14.69
N GLN A 92 18.98 1.47 14.32
CA GLN A 92 18.80 2.31 13.14
C GLN A 92 18.84 1.47 11.86
N SER A 93 19.78 0.53 11.76
CA SER A 93 19.88 -0.41 10.63
C SER A 93 18.63 -1.26 10.48
N LYS A 94 18.10 -1.82 11.59
CA LYS A 94 16.83 -2.56 11.59
C LYS A 94 15.63 -1.69 11.18
N SER A 95 15.67 -0.39 11.48
CA SER A 95 14.63 0.53 11.04
C SER A 95 14.66 0.73 9.53
N ILE A 96 15.86 0.88 8.95
CA ILE A 96 16.06 0.99 7.50
C ILE A 96 15.55 -0.28 6.81
N GLU A 97 15.93 -1.46 7.29
CA GLU A 97 15.49 -2.74 6.74
C GLU A 97 13.95 -2.87 6.72
N LYS A 98 13.27 -2.40 7.78
CA LYS A 98 11.80 -2.38 7.83
C LYS A 98 11.18 -1.42 6.81
N ILE A 99 11.81 -0.28 6.54
CA ILE A 99 11.36 0.67 5.51
C ILE A 99 11.58 0.04 4.13
N GLU A 100 12.73 -0.57 3.88
CA GLU A 100 13.04 -1.27 2.61
C GLU A 100 12.06 -2.39 2.32
N LYS A 101 11.68 -3.20 3.33
CA LYS A 101 10.63 -4.21 3.18
C LYS A 101 9.26 -3.62 2.85
N LYS A 102 8.94 -2.42 3.34
CA LYS A 102 7.69 -1.73 2.99
C LYS A 102 7.74 -1.20 1.57
N ILE A 103 8.88 -0.64 1.14
CA ILE A 103 9.11 -0.18 -0.24
C ILE A 103 8.93 -1.36 -1.20
N ALA A 104 9.60 -2.49 -0.96
CA ALA A 104 9.51 -3.67 -1.81
C ALA A 104 8.06 -4.17 -1.97
N LYS A 105 7.28 -4.21 -0.89
CA LYS A 105 5.86 -4.60 -0.94
C LYS A 105 5.00 -3.62 -1.74
N GLU A 106 5.29 -2.32 -1.62
CA GLU A 106 4.55 -1.29 -2.35
C GLU A 106 4.92 -1.30 -3.84
N GLU A 107 6.19 -1.52 -4.17
CA GLU A 107 6.68 -1.70 -5.54
C GLU A 107 6.07 -2.94 -6.20
N GLU A 108 6.02 -4.06 -5.49
CA GLU A 108 5.36 -5.29 -5.94
C GLU A 108 3.87 -5.05 -6.20
N PHE A 109 3.17 -4.40 -5.26
CA PHE A 109 1.76 -4.04 -5.45
C PHE A 109 1.54 -3.14 -6.69
N ILE A 110 2.38 -2.12 -6.88
CA ILE A 110 2.29 -1.25 -8.07
C ILE A 110 2.53 -2.07 -9.34
N LYS A 111 3.54 -2.94 -9.36
CA LYS A 111 3.88 -3.75 -10.53
C LYS A 111 2.78 -4.75 -10.89
N GLU A 112 2.14 -5.36 -9.91
CA GLU A 112 1.03 -6.29 -10.13
C GLU A 112 -0.26 -5.61 -10.59
N ASN A 113 -0.44 -4.33 -10.26
CA ASN A 113 -1.68 -3.59 -10.54
C ASN A 113 -1.52 -2.52 -11.65
N THR A 114 -0.32 -2.38 -12.21
CA THR A 114 -0.02 -1.52 -13.37
C THR A 114 0.35 -2.44 -14.53
N PHE A 115 -0.64 -2.75 -15.38
CA PHE A 115 -0.45 -3.51 -16.63
C PHE A 115 -0.11 -2.58 -17.78
#